data_AF-A0A2A5E8K3-F1
#
_entry.id   AF-A0A2A5E8K3-F1
#
_cell.length_a   1.000
_cell.length_b   1.000
_cell.length_c   1.000
_cell.angle_alpha   90.00
_cell.angle_beta   90.00
_cell.angle_gamma   90.00
#
_symmetry.space_group_name_H-M   'P 1'
#
loop_
_entity.id
_entity.type
_entity.pdbx_description
1 polymer ?
#
loop_
_entity_poly.entity_id
_entity_poly.type
_entity_poly.pdbx_seq_one_letter_code
_entity_poly.pdbx_strand_id
1 'polypeptide(L)'
;MGEIYNQFLVELQLLQEKHRNNPKEELNQLLILALEREELVATSYQDSVLNKSISKLQVSDEYKRIFRHGFIWIWKDEEMHTDFVRSGLLKTKNTFSSLQIFMSQIQGFIGGWSGSVLQLSTFRNAPIAFVFAHFFKWMGALGGKVPKEIRAKLNAGTLKDFCAFNVDAEKTAWACWKRIVELAIDDDRFDEKQIKDFVKIIADEHNHGKIFSIFYDALNDDSTIKSEMSLNRLVQEVGEVSDYFLPREYRRNLEDNPLGKERVVYCHKDDTGAGREASLTKVLTTSELDKSLHEKASTLHKKIEELEVVIKIPITMGYDQKDQSPIVEEEVIRVFVHFLKEVGVTKIKLLDVQSIYSKFFENRSVEEIAQYFGYPVDVEIIDGSLDLVSYEYSRGIGIYEISKTWKNADFRISLGKLRSHPTELAMVSIANLEWLVGHLEDFVFVDKIVDRAATTMVLLDEYPPEFAVVDAYQNIPDSLVGVMGSKHPVNPHRFYASRDALSLDKTIMSHLGLKKMSDDSLLGTIEYWFGGTDMAIEVIGTNDSIKEWRGPTRNFFWSFLNLLSYPVYKFISGRGLLFLPPMDTKVFPYKTKPNFLLKLVIGLNNRIIGLK
;
A
#
# COMPACT_ATOMS: atom_id res chain seq x y z
N MET A 1 -6.11 18.06 -30.86
CA MET A 1 -6.19 18.56 -29.48
C MET A 1 -7.18 19.71 -29.44
N GLY A 2 -8.08 19.69 -28.46
CA GLY A 2 -9.07 20.72 -28.15
C GLY A 2 -10.54 20.34 -28.40
N GLU A 3 -10.82 19.36 -29.26
CA GLU A 3 -12.20 19.04 -29.69
C GLU A 3 -13.03 18.42 -28.56
N ILE A 4 -12.48 17.41 -27.87
CA ILE A 4 -13.15 16.74 -26.74
C ILE A 4 -13.39 17.72 -25.58
N TYR A 5 -12.40 18.59 -25.32
CA TYR A 5 -12.50 19.61 -24.29
C TYR A 5 -13.61 20.63 -24.57
N ASN A 6 -13.66 21.15 -25.80
CA ASN A 6 -14.69 22.11 -26.19
C ASN A 6 -16.10 21.51 -26.13
N GLN A 7 -16.26 20.25 -26.55
CA GLN A 7 -17.53 19.54 -26.42
C GLN A 7 -17.95 19.39 -24.95
N PHE A 8 -17.02 18.99 -24.08
CA PHE A 8 -17.29 18.85 -22.65
C PHE A 8 -17.70 20.18 -22.00
N LEU A 9 -17.10 21.30 -22.38
CA LEU A 9 -17.51 22.62 -21.86
C LEU A 9 -18.98 22.94 -22.18
N VAL A 10 -19.45 22.54 -23.37
CA VAL A 10 -20.86 22.68 -23.75
C VAL A 10 -21.74 21.76 -22.88
N GLU A 11 -21.34 20.51 -22.68
CA GLU A 11 -22.07 19.56 -21.82
C GLU A 11 -22.13 20.03 -20.36
N LEU A 12 -21.03 20.56 -19.84
CA LEU A 12 -20.93 21.13 -18.50
C LEU A 12 -21.85 22.35 -18.35
N GLN A 13 -21.89 23.24 -19.34
CA GLN A 13 -22.80 24.38 -19.35
C GLN A 13 -24.27 23.93 -19.37
N LEU A 14 -24.62 22.94 -20.19
CA LEU A 14 -25.97 22.39 -20.22
C LEU A 14 -26.36 21.75 -18.87
N LEU A 15 -25.42 21.11 -18.19
CA LEU A 15 -25.63 20.55 -16.85
C LEU A 15 -25.88 21.65 -15.81
N GLN A 16 -25.09 22.73 -15.84
CA GLN A 16 -25.27 23.92 -15.00
C GLN A 16 -26.64 24.59 -15.24
N GLU A 17 -27.06 24.70 -16.49
CA GLU A 17 -28.37 25.28 -16.85
C GLU A 17 -29.52 24.39 -16.34
N LYS A 18 -29.42 23.07 -16.51
CA LYS A 18 -30.41 22.10 -16.05
C LYS A 18 -30.60 22.12 -14.53
N HIS A 19 -29.52 22.32 -13.77
CA HIS A 19 -29.52 22.26 -12.31
C HIS A 19 -29.32 23.62 -11.63
N ARG A 20 -29.55 24.73 -12.33
CA ARG A 20 -29.38 26.10 -11.81
C ARG A 20 -30.01 26.33 -10.43
N ASN A 21 -31.14 25.68 -10.15
CA ASN A 21 -31.88 25.80 -8.89
C ASN A 21 -31.67 24.60 -7.94
N ASN A 22 -30.80 23.66 -8.28
CA ASN A 22 -30.53 22.45 -7.49
C ASN A 22 -29.01 22.09 -7.51
N PRO A 23 -28.16 22.91 -6.88
CA PRO A 23 -26.70 22.71 -6.88
C PRO A 23 -26.27 21.36 -6.27
N LYS A 24 -27.04 20.81 -5.32
CA LYS A 24 -26.76 19.51 -4.72
C LYS A 24 -26.89 18.36 -5.72
N GLU A 25 -27.87 18.42 -6.61
CA GLU A 25 -28.07 17.42 -7.66
C GLU A 25 -27.06 17.59 -8.81
N GLU A 26 -26.69 18.84 -9.13
CA GLU A 26 -25.57 19.12 -10.04
C GLU A 26 -24.29 18.45 -9.53
N LEU A 27 -23.97 18.66 -8.25
CA LEU A 27 -22.80 18.10 -7.58
C LEU A 27 -22.81 16.57 -7.58
N ASN A 28 -23.96 15.92 -7.33
CA ASN A 28 -24.07 14.46 -7.41
C ASN A 28 -23.76 13.93 -8.82
N GLN A 29 -24.30 14.58 -9.86
CA GLN A 29 -24.07 14.16 -11.24
C GLN A 29 -22.62 14.38 -11.66
N LEU A 30 -22.01 15.48 -11.22
CA LEU A 30 -20.59 15.75 -11.45
C LEU A 30 -19.67 14.74 -10.73
N LEU A 31 -19.98 14.36 -9.49
CA LEU A 31 -19.20 13.34 -8.77
C LEU A 31 -19.32 11.95 -9.41
N ILE A 32 -20.50 11.60 -9.92
CA ILE A 32 -20.67 10.36 -10.70
C ILE A 32 -19.88 10.43 -12.00
N LEU A 33 -19.94 11.57 -12.71
CA LEU A 33 -19.20 11.79 -13.95
C LEU A 33 -17.70 11.75 -13.73
N ALA A 34 -17.20 12.35 -12.64
CA ALA A 34 -15.81 12.24 -12.22
C ALA A 34 -15.45 10.77 -11.96
N LEU A 35 -16.20 10.07 -11.12
CA LEU A 35 -15.94 8.65 -10.84
C LEU A 35 -15.89 7.78 -12.11
N GLU A 36 -16.86 7.94 -13.03
CA GLU A 36 -16.87 7.18 -14.28
C GLU A 36 -15.62 7.46 -15.13
N ARG A 37 -15.09 8.68 -15.08
CA ARG A 37 -13.88 9.07 -15.82
C ARG A 37 -12.61 8.53 -15.17
N GLU A 38 -12.46 8.69 -13.87
CA GLU A 38 -11.35 8.15 -13.08
C GLU A 38 -11.27 6.62 -13.27
N GLU A 39 -12.41 5.91 -13.23
CA GLU A 39 -12.48 4.47 -13.50
C GLU A 39 -12.12 4.11 -14.95
N LEU A 40 -12.55 4.91 -15.94
CA LEU A 40 -12.19 4.70 -17.34
C LEU A 40 -10.69 4.90 -17.58
N VAL A 41 -10.08 5.88 -16.93
CA VAL A 41 -8.63 6.14 -16.98
C VAL A 41 -7.89 5.01 -16.27
N ALA A 42 -8.24 4.68 -15.02
CA ALA A 42 -7.64 3.57 -14.27
C ALA A 42 -7.69 2.22 -15.01
N THR A 43 -8.72 1.98 -15.81
CA THR A 43 -8.86 0.74 -16.60
C THR A 43 -8.25 0.80 -18.01
N SER A 44 -8.20 1.98 -18.65
CA SER A 44 -7.64 2.15 -20.00
C SER A 44 -6.11 2.22 -20.01
N TYR A 45 -5.49 2.59 -18.89
CA TYR A 45 -4.04 2.61 -18.68
C TYR A 45 -3.45 1.25 -18.33
N GLN A 46 -4.21 0.17 -18.53
CA GLN A 46 -3.80 -1.18 -18.18
C GLN A 46 -2.38 -1.46 -18.69
N ASP A 47 -1.48 -1.77 -17.76
CA ASP A 47 -0.03 -1.89 -17.96
C ASP A 47 0.34 -2.66 -19.24
N SER A 48 -0.43 -3.69 -19.60
CA SER A 48 -0.19 -4.50 -20.79
C SER A 48 -0.30 -3.74 -22.13
N VAL A 49 -1.16 -2.74 -22.26
CA VAL A 49 -1.37 -1.97 -23.50
C VAL A 49 -0.31 -0.88 -23.62
N LEU A 50 -0.07 -0.15 -22.54
CA LEU A 50 0.90 0.93 -22.52
C LEU A 50 2.34 0.41 -22.65
N ASN A 51 2.71 -0.66 -21.94
CA ASN A 51 4.03 -1.28 -22.10
C ASN A 51 4.25 -1.81 -23.52
N LYS A 52 3.19 -2.27 -24.20
CA LYS A 52 3.26 -2.68 -25.61
C LYS A 52 3.45 -1.49 -26.55
N SER A 53 2.92 -0.31 -26.23
CA SER A 53 3.12 0.90 -27.03
C SER A 53 4.51 1.50 -26.80
N ILE A 54 4.97 1.57 -25.55
CA ILE A 54 6.30 2.06 -25.18
C ILE A 54 7.40 1.15 -25.75
N SER A 55 7.21 -0.18 -25.70
CA SER A 55 8.21 -1.12 -26.25
C SER A 55 8.39 -1.00 -27.77
N LYS A 56 7.40 -0.47 -28.50
CA LYS A 56 7.48 -0.21 -29.94
C LYS A 56 8.20 1.10 -30.30
N LEU A 57 8.48 1.98 -29.33
CA LEU A 57 9.24 3.20 -29.57
C LEU A 57 10.65 2.86 -30.07
N GLN A 58 11.07 3.56 -31.13
CA GLN A 58 12.41 3.40 -31.72
C GLN A 58 13.41 4.33 -31.04
N VAL A 59 13.58 4.15 -29.73
CA VAL A 59 14.32 5.05 -28.84
C VAL A 59 15.13 4.23 -27.84
N SER A 60 16.14 4.83 -27.19
CA SER A 60 16.92 4.13 -26.15
C SER A 60 16.03 3.75 -24.96
N ASP A 61 16.47 2.75 -24.19
CA ASP A 61 15.70 2.28 -23.03
C ASP A 61 15.59 3.34 -21.94
N GLU A 62 16.53 4.30 -21.87
CA GLU A 62 16.47 5.45 -20.96
C GLU A 62 15.24 6.33 -21.22
N TYR A 63 14.97 6.67 -22.50
CA TYR A 63 13.75 7.41 -22.86
C TYR A 63 12.50 6.59 -22.51
N LYS A 64 12.47 5.30 -22.87
CA LYS A 64 11.32 4.41 -22.57
C LYS A 64 11.04 4.35 -21.08
N ARG A 65 12.09 4.36 -20.24
CA ARG A 65 11.98 4.36 -18.78
C ARG A 65 11.29 5.62 -18.27
N ILE A 66 11.64 6.81 -18.80
CA ILE A 66 10.99 8.07 -18.43
C ILE A 66 9.51 8.06 -18.83
N PHE A 67 9.19 7.67 -20.07
CA PHE A 67 7.79 7.57 -20.52
C PHE A 67 6.99 6.63 -19.61
N ARG A 68 7.53 5.41 -19.39
CA ARG A 68 6.89 4.41 -18.53
C ARG A 68 6.69 4.95 -17.12
N HIS A 69 7.66 5.68 -16.58
CA HIS A 69 7.56 6.29 -15.26
C HIS A 69 6.47 7.34 -15.16
N GLY A 70 6.46 8.31 -16.07
CA GLY A 70 5.43 9.34 -16.09
C GLY A 70 4.03 8.77 -16.17
N PHE A 71 3.79 7.79 -17.05
CA PHE A 71 2.45 7.21 -17.19
C PHE A 71 1.99 6.34 -16.03
N ILE A 72 2.88 5.53 -15.44
CA ILE A 72 2.52 4.74 -14.25
C ILE A 72 2.18 5.68 -13.10
N TRP A 73 2.90 6.80 -12.97
CA TRP A 73 2.60 7.80 -11.96
C TRP A 73 1.20 8.39 -12.15
N ILE A 74 0.89 8.84 -13.36
CA ILE A 74 -0.46 9.36 -13.69
C ILE A 74 -1.52 8.32 -13.33
N TRP A 75 -1.37 7.08 -13.80
CA TRP A 75 -2.30 6.00 -13.50
C TRP A 75 -2.56 5.80 -12.00
N LYS A 76 -1.55 6.03 -11.17
CA LYS A 76 -1.61 5.80 -9.74
C LYS A 76 -2.23 6.96 -8.97
N ASP A 77 -2.07 8.18 -9.45
CA ASP A 77 -2.87 9.31 -8.98
C ASP A 77 -4.37 9.05 -9.30
N GLU A 78 -4.70 8.59 -10.51
CA GLU A 78 -6.08 8.28 -10.94
C GLU A 78 -6.73 7.13 -10.14
N GLU A 79 -5.96 6.11 -9.79
CA GLU A 79 -6.41 5.03 -8.89
C GLU A 79 -6.77 5.59 -7.50
N MET A 80 -5.96 6.52 -6.99
CA MET A 80 -6.19 7.19 -5.71
C MET A 80 -7.40 8.12 -5.76
N HIS A 81 -7.56 8.91 -6.84
CA HIS A 81 -8.73 9.76 -7.07
C HIS A 81 -10.02 8.93 -7.08
N THR A 82 -10.03 7.83 -7.84
CA THR A 82 -11.14 6.87 -7.91
C THR A 82 -11.55 6.40 -6.52
N ASP A 83 -10.58 5.94 -5.72
CA ASP A 83 -10.81 5.42 -4.38
C ASP A 83 -11.39 6.50 -3.44
N PHE A 84 -10.87 7.72 -3.52
CA PHE A 84 -11.30 8.87 -2.71
C PHE A 84 -12.72 9.33 -3.05
N VAL A 85 -13.02 9.59 -4.32
CA VAL A 85 -14.35 10.02 -4.78
C VAL A 85 -15.41 9.01 -4.36
N ARG A 86 -15.10 7.73 -4.57
CA ARG A 86 -15.99 6.62 -4.24
C ARG A 86 -16.26 6.55 -2.74
N SER A 87 -15.25 6.77 -1.90
CA SER A 87 -15.43 6.84 -0.44
C SER A 87 -16.37 7.97 -0.04
N GLY A 88 -16.14 9.17 -0.60
CA GLY A 88 -17.01 10.33 -0.38
C GLY A 88 -18.46 10.02 -0.72
N LEU A 89 -18.71 9.42 -1.89
CA LEU A 89 -20.05 9.01 -2.32
C LEU A 89 -20.69 7.96 -1.40
N LEU A 90 -19.94 6.95 -0.94
CA LEU A 90 -20.47 5.90 -0.04
C LEU A 90 -20.77 6.41 1.37
N LYS A 91 -20.05 7.43 1.86
CA LYS A 91 -20.30 8.04 3.17
C LYS A 91 -21.49 9.00 3.17
N THR A 92 -21.95 9.46 2.01
CA THR A 92 -23.23 10.19 1.89
C THR A 92 -24.41 9.22 2.10
N LYS A 93 -25.21 9.42 3.15
CA LYS A 93 -26.26 8.50 3.65
C LYS A 93 -27.48 8.28 2.73
N ASN A 94 -27.37 8.47 1.40
CA ASN A 94 -28.46 8.15 0.47
C ASN A 94 -28.42 6.66 0.07
N THR A 95 -29.46 5.93 0.44
CA THR A 95 -29.56 4.45 0.37
C THR A 95 -29.61 3.85 -1.04
N PHE A 96 -29.84 4.65 -2.09
CA PHE A 96 -30.03 4.15 -3.46
C PHE A 96 -28.74 4.15 -4.30
N SER A 97 -27.77 5.04 -4.02
CA SER A 97 -26.48 5.11 -4.72
C SER A 97 -25.50 4.03 -4.23
N SER A 98 -25.57 3.64 -2.96
CA SER A 98 -24.66 2.66 -2.36
C SER A 98 -24.79 1.25 -2.97
N LEU A 99 -25.99 0.83 -3.36
CA LEU A 99 -26.22 -0.48 -3.99
C LEU A 99 -25.66 -0.55 -5.43
N GLN A 100 -25.77 0.54 -6.19
CA GLN A 100 -25.25 0.61 -7.55
C GLN A 100 -23.72 0.69 -7.57
N ILE A 101 -23.13 1.46 -6.65
CA ILE A 101 -21.68 1.51 -6.40
C ILE A 101 -21.15 0.15 -5.89
N PHE A 102 -21.92 -0.53 -5.04
CA PHE A 102 -21.59 -1.88 -4.57
C PHE A 102 -21.60 -2.92 -5.70
N MET A 103 -22.56 -2.83 -6.63
CA MET A 103 -22.65 -3.75 -7.77
C MET A 103 -21.56 -3.52 -8.82
N SER A 104 -21.13 -2.28 -9.06
CA SER A 104 -20.00 -2.00 -9.96
C SER A 104 -18.68 -2.56 -9.41
N GLN A 105 -18.47 -2.49 -8.08
CA GLN A 105 -17.29 -3.08 -7.41
C GLN A 105 -17.20 -4.59 -7.59
N ILE A 106 -18.31 -5.30 -7.40
CA ILE A 106 -18.37 -6.75 -7.60
C ILE A 106 -18.08 -7.09 -9.07
N GLN A 107 -18.58 -6.31 -10.01
CA GLN A 107 -18.36 -6.53 -11.44
C GLN A 107 -16.91 -6.25 -11.86
N GLY A 108 -16.26 -5.20 -11.36
CA GLY A 108 -14.85 -4.87 -11.65
C GLY A 108 -13.88 -5.91 -11.11
N PHE A 109 -14.07 -6.34 -9.85
CA PHE A 109 -13.26 -7.39 -9.22
C PHE A 109 -13.39 -8.75 -9.92
N ILE A 110 -14.61 -9.12 -10.30
CA ILE A 110 -14.88 -10.36 -11.06
C ILE A 110 -14.38 -10.26 -12.51
N GLY A 111 -14.38 -9.05 -13.10
CA GLY A 111 -13.77 -8.77 -14.41
C GLY A 111 -12.26 -9.00 -14.41
N GLY A 112 -11.54 -8.46 -13.42
CA GLY A 112 -10.10 -8.70 -13.23
C GLY A 112 -9.76 -10.18 -13.00
N TRP A 113 -10.58 -10.90 -12.22
CA TRP A 113 -10.48 -12.34 -12.03
C TRP A 113 -10.59 -13.14 -13.34
N SER A 114 -11.51 -12.76 -14.23
CA SER A 114 -11.72 -13.46 -15.51
C SER A 114 -10.51 -13.34 -16.45
N GLY A 115 -9.79 -12.21 -16.42
CA GLY A 115 -8.59 -11.98 -17.22
C GLY A 115 -7.38 -12.80 -16.74
N SER A 116 -7.13 -12.82 -15.43
CA SER A 116 -5.94 -13.46 -14.84
C SER A 116 -6.02 -14.99 -14.83
N VAL A 117 -7.21 -15.57 -14.60
CA VAL A 117 -7.40 -17.04 -14.62
C VAL A 117 -7.29 -17.61 -16.04
N LEU A 118 -7.72 -16.85 -17.06
CA LEU A 118 -7.60 -17.25 -18.47
C LEU A 118 -6.15 -17.21 -19.00
N GLN A 119 -5.26 -16.43 -18.37
CA GLN A 119 -3.83 -16.41 -18.70
C GLN A 119 -3.03 -17.56 -18.05
N LEU A 120 -3.52 -18.14 -16.95
CA LEU A 120 -2.75 -19.11 -16.14
C LEU A 120 -3.31 -20.55 -16.16
N SER A 121 -4.47 -20.79 -16.79
CA SER A 121 -5.16 -22.09 -16.72
C SER A 121 -5.62 -22.60 -18.08
N THR A 122 -5.39 -23.88 -18.38
CA THR A 122 -6.07 -24.58 -19.47
C THR A 122 -7.23 -25.41 -18.92
N PHE A 123 -8.27 -25.69 -19.73
CA PHE A 123 -9.44 -26.49 -19.31
C PHE A 123 -9.04 -27.86 -18.71
N ARG A 124 -7.89 -28.39 -19.14
CA ARG A 124 -7.33 -29.66 -18.69
C ARG A 124 -6.81 -29.63 -17.25
N ASN A 125 -6.46 -28.45 -16.71
CA ASN A 125 -5.87 -28.28 -15.39
C ASN A 125 -6.85 -27.76 -14.33
N ALA A 126 -7.94 -27.07 -14.72
CA ALA A 126 -8.95 -26.51 -13.80
C ALA A 126 -10.32 -26.30 -14.48
N PRO A 127 -11.11 -27.36 -14.75
CA PRO A 127 -12.31 -27.30 -15.59
C PRO A 127 -13.46 -26.46 -15.01
N ILE A 128 -13.63 -26.44 -13.68
CA ILE A 128 -14.71 -25.68 -13.03
C ILE A 128 -14.44 -24.17 -13.09
N ALA A 129 -13.20 -23.74 -12.87
CA ALA A 129 -12.79 -22.33 -12.93
C ALA A 129 -12.93 -21.73 -14.35
N PHE A 130 -12.62 -22.53 -15.38
CA PHE A 130 -12.78 -22.15 -16.78
C PHE A 130 -14.26 -21.89 -17.16
N VAL A 131 -15.17 -22.72 -16.66
CA VAL A 131 -16.62 -22.59 -16.92
C VAL A 131 -17.19 -21.34 -16.24
N PHE A 132 -16.81 -21.06 -14.99
CA PHE A 132 -17.25 -19.83 -14.31
C PHE A 132 -16.65 -18.57 -14.97
N ALA A 133 -15.37 -18.55 -15.35
CA ALA A 133 -14.74 -17.41 -16.02
C ALA A 133 -15.46 -17.02 -17.33
N HIS A 134 -15.92 -18.03 -18.10
CA HIS A 134 -16.72 -17.82 -19.30
C HIS A 134 -18.14 -17.32 -19.03
N PHE A 135 -18.79 -17.81 -17.96
CA PHE A 135 -20.11 -17.34 -17.53
C PHE A 135 -20.10 -15.86 -17.12
N PHE A 136 -19.04 -15.40 -16.44
CA PHE A 136 -18.92 -14.01 -16.00
C PHE A 136 -18.49 -13.05 -17.12
N LYS A 137 -17.66 -13.49 -18.07
CA LYS A 137 -17.35 -12.74 -19.31
C LYS A 137 -18.62 -12.46 -20.13
N TRP A 138 -19.55 -13.40 -20.14
CA TRP A 138 -20.85 -13.25 -20.82
C TRP A 138 -21.73 -12.18 -20.17
N MET A 139 -21.68 -12.03 -18.83
CA MET A 139 -22.38 -10.94 -18.14
C MET A 139 -21.74 -9.56 -18.35
N GLY A 140 -20.40 -9.47 -18.44
CA GLY A 140 -19.69 -8.20 -18.70
C GLY A 140 -19.95 -7.61 -20.10
N ALA A 141 -20.25 -8.46 -21.09
CA ALA A 141 -20.56 -8.02 -22.45
C ALA A 141 -21.91 -7.28 -22.57
N LEU A 142 -22.82 -7.46 -21.61
CA LEU A 142 -24.14 -6.80 -21.59
C LEU A 142 -24.08 -5.36 -21.02
N GLY A 143 -22.96 -4.92 -20.43
CA GLY A 143 -22.84 -3.64 -19.72
C GLY A 143 -22.55 -2.39 -20.57
N GLY A 144 -22.24 -2.50 -21.86
CA GLY A 144 -22.42 -1.45 -22.87
C GLY A 144 -21.76 -0.05 -22.70
N LYS A 145 -20.79 0.18 -21.80
CA LYS A 145 -20.31 1.56 -21.46
C LYS A 145 -19.08 2.10 -22.20
N VAL A 146 -18.71 1.58 -23.38
CA VAL A 146 -17.65 2.21 -24.21
C VAL A 146 -18.14 2.44 -25.64
N PRO A 147 -18.33 3.70 -26.06
CA PRO A 147 -18.68 4.05 -27.45
C PRO A 147 -17.72 3.41 -28.46
N LYS A 148 -18.26 2.92 -29.58
CA LYS A 148 -17.47 2.22 -30.63
C LYS A 148 -16.36 3.09 -31.21
N GLU A 149 -16.54 4.42 -31.22
CA GLU A 149 -15.54 5.39 -31.69
C GLU A 149 -14.30 5.47 -30.77
N ILE A 150 -14.51 5.39 -29.45
CA ILE A 150 -13.42 5.37 -28.44
C ILE A 150 -12.65 4.05 -28.52
N ARG A 151 -13.35 2.94 -28.76
CA ARG A 151 -12.75 1.61 -28.93
C ARG A 151 -11.84 1.51 -30.17
N ALA A 152 -12.09 2.30 -31.21
CA ALA A 152 -11.27 2.37 -32.42
C ALA A 152 -10.00 3.22 -32.23
N LYS A 153 -10.08 4.33 -31.49
CA LYS A 153 -8.90 5.16 -31.14
C LYS A 153 -7.95 4.46 -30.15
N LEU A 154 -8.50 3.70 -29.19
CA LEU A 154 -7.70 2.94 -28.21
C LEU A 154 -6.92 1.74 -28.79
N ASN A 155 -7.34 1.20 -29.94
CA ASN A 155 -6.76 -0.04 -30.48
C ASN A 155 -5.73 0.15 -31.61
N ALA A 156 -5.50 1.38 -32.11
CA ALA A 156 -4.70 1.57 -33.35
C ALA A 156 -3.84 2.85 -33.42
N GLY A 157 -3.78 3.70 -32.39
CA GLY A 157 -3.00 4.95 -32.40
C GLY A 157 -1.51 4.78 -32.07
N THR A 158 -0.70 5.76 -32.45
CA THR A 158 0.70 5.91 -31.98
C THR A 158 0.71 6.35 -30.50
N LEU A 159 1.85 6.26 -29.81
CA LEU A 159 1.97 6.80 -28.44
C LEU A 159 1.70 8.31 -28.41
N LYS A 160 2.07 9.01 -29.49
CA LYS A 160 1.79 10.44 -29.66
C LYS A 160 0.29 10.73 -29.73
N ASP A 161 -0.47 9.94 -30.49
CA ASP A 161 -1.94 10.07 -30.54
C ASP A 161 -2.58 9.81 -29.17
N PHE A 162 -2.04 8.84 -28.43
CA PHE A 162 -2.46 8.57 -27.05
C PHE A 162 -2.20 9.77 -26.15
N CYS A 163 -1.01 10.38 -26.18
CA CYS A 163 -0.73 11.60 -25.42
C CYS A 163 -1.68 12.75 -25.82
N ALA A 164 -1.91 12.96 -27.12
CA ALA A 164 -2.82 14.02 -27.60
C ALA A 164 -4.26 13.85 -27.12
N PHE A 165 -4.76 12.61 -27.09
CA PHE A 165 -6.08 12.29 -26.54
C PHE A 165 -6.14 12.61 -25.05
N ASN A 166 -5.12 12.20 -24.29
CA ASN A 166 -5.13 12.38 -22.85
C ASN A 166 -4.96 13.85 -22.45
N VAL A 167 -4.19 14.68 -23.18
CA VAL A 167 -4.18 16.15 -22.95
C VAL A 167 -5.59 16.74 -22.93
N ASP A 168 -6.47 16.29 -23.82
CA ASP A 168 -7.86 16.77 -23.82
C ASP A 168 -8.69 16.12 -22.69
N ALA A 169 -8.44 14.85 -22.37
CA ALA A 169 -9.10 14.15 -21.26
C ALA A 169 -8.80 14.81 -19.90
N GLU A 170 -7.54 15.09 -19.60
CA GLU A 170 -7.09 15.78 -18.39
C GLU A 170 -7.72 17.17 -18.26
N LYS A 171 -7.80 17.94 -19.35
CA LYS A 171 -8.47 19.26 -19.34
C LYS A 171 -9.95 19.18 -19.01
N THR A 172 -10.63 18.13 -19.48
CA THR A 172 -12.05 17.91 -19.15
C THR A 172 -12.25 17.51 -17.69
N ALA A 173 -11.39 16.65 -17.14
CA ALA A 173 -11.42 16.28 -15.73
C ALA A 173 -11.10 17.50 -14.84
N TRP A 174 -10.07 18.28 -15.17
CA TRP A 174 -9.76 19.56 -14.55
C TRP A 174 -10.97 20.51 -14.48
N ALA A 175 -11.70 20.68 -15.60
CA ALA A 175 -12.88 21.55 -15.64
C ALA A 175 -14.05 20.99 -14.81
N CYS A 176 -14.23 19.67 -14.81
CA CYS A 176 -15.21 18.98 -13.98
C CYS A 176 -14.93 19.23 -12.49
N TRP A 177 -13.70 18.96 -12.06
CA TRP A 177 -13.26 19.10 -10.68
C TRP A 177 -13.30 20.54 -10.19
N LYS A 178 -12.96 21.51 -11.04
CA LYS A 178 -13.14 22.93 -10.71
C LYS A 178 -14.59 23.26 -10.37
N ARG A 179 -15.55 22.74 -11.14
CA ARG A 179 -16.98 22.93 -10.86
C ARG A 179 -17.43 22.18 -9.60
N ILE A 180 -16.90 20.98 -9.37
CA ILE A 180 -17.15 20.23 -8.13
C ILE A 180 -16.73 21.05 -6.91
N VAL A 181 -15.52 21.64 -6.92
CA VAL A 181 -15.03 22.49 -5.81
C VAL A 181 -15.92 23.71 -5.62
N GLU A 182 -16.30 24.40 -6.69
CA GLU A 182 -17.21 25.56 -6.62
C GLU A 182 -18.53 25.23 -5.90
N LEU A 183 -19.09 24.05 -6.14
CA LEU A 183 -20.35 23.61 -5.52
C LEU A 183 -20.14 23.04 -4.12
N ALA A 184 -19.02 22.35 -3.88
CA ALA A 184 -18.77 21.62 -2.66
C ALA A 184 -18.41 22.54 -1.48
N ILE A 185 -17.83 23.73 -1.74
CA ILE A 185 -17.49 24.73 -0.69
C ILE A 185 -18.70 25.10 0.17
N ASP A 186 -19.89 25.19 -0.45
CA ASP A 186 -21.13 25.56 0.23
C ASP A 186 -21.98 24.34 0.62
N ASP A 187 -21.49 23.12 0.41
CA ASP A 187 -22.21 21.87 0.70
C ASP A 187 -21.79 21.27 2.04
N ASP A 188 -22.77 21.10 2.94
CA ASP A 188 -22.60 20.62 4.30
C ASP A 188 -22.11 19.15 4.41
N ARG A 189 -22.05 18.43 3.28
CA ARG A 189 -21.52 17.06 3.22
C ARG A 189 -20.00 16.98 3.25
N PHE A 190 -19.28 18.06 2.92
CA PHE A 190 -17.84 18.06 2.78
C PHE A 190 -17.19 18.99 3.81
N ASP A 191 -16.14 18.51 4.48
CA ASP A 191 -15.33 19.34 5.37
C ASP A 191 -14.18 20.04 4.63
N GLU A 192 -13.49 20.96 5.32
CA GLU A 192 -12.38 21.72 4.75
C GLU A 192 -11.25 20.82 4.21
N LYS A 193 -11.01 19.65 4.82
CA LYS A 193 -9.96 18.73 4.39
C LYS A 193 -10.35 18.07 3.06
N GLN A 194 -11.61 17.65 2.92
CA GLN A 194 -12.12 17.09 1.68
C GLN A 194 -12.12 18.11 0.54
N ILE A 195 -12.45 19.38 0.82
CA ILE A 195 -12.35 20.46 -0.18
C ILE A 195 -10.90 20.67 -0.61
N LYS A 196 -9.94 20.65 0.31
CA LYS A 196 -8.51 20.72 -0.02
C LYS A 196 -8.07 19.56 -0.93
N ASP A 197 -8.55 18.36 -0.67
CA ASP A 197 -8.27 17.21 -1.52
C ASP A 197 -8.87 17.35 -2.93
N PHE A 198 -10.09 17.87 -3.07
CA PHE A 198 -10.64 18.18 -4.40
C PHE A 198 -9.80 19.23 -5.13
N VAL A 199 -9.27 20.23 -4.42
CA VAL A 199 -8.34 21.22 -5.01
C VAL A 199 -7.02 20.56 -5.41
N LYS A 200 -6.54 19.56 -4.65
CA LYS A 200 -5.35 18.79 -5.00
C LYS A 200 -5.56 17.99 -6.29
N ILE A 201 -6.72 17.34 -6.44
CA ILE A 201 -7.07 16.64 -7.69
C ILE A 201 -6.99 17.61 -8.87
N ILE A 202 -7.56 18.82 -8.79
CA ILE A 202 -7.43 19.84 -9.86
C ILE A 202 -5.96 20.10 -10.23
N ALA A 203 -5.06 20.16 -9.24
CA ALA A 203 -3.63 20.35 -9.50
C ALA A 203 -2.99 19.12 -10.17
N ASP A 204 -3.40 17.91 -9.76
CA ASP A 204 -2.94 16.64 -10.34
C ASP A 204 -3.36 16.51 -11.81
N GLU A 205 -4.64 16.72 -12.14
CA GLU A 205 -5.17 16.75 -13.53
C GLU A 205 -4.37 17.72 -14.42
N HIS A 206 -4.06 18.90 -13.88
CA HIS A 206 -3.29 19.90 -14.61
C HIS A 206 -1.84 19.45 -14.85
N ASN A 207 -1.21 18.80 -13.86
CA ASN A 207 0.12 18.25 -13.99
C ASN A 207 0.16 17.07 -14.96
N HIS A 208 -0.82 16.16 -14.90
CA HIS A 208 -0.97 15.06 -15.85
C HIS A 208 -1.08 15.59 -17.28
N GLY A 209 -1.90 16.61 -17.51
CA GLY A 209 -2.04 17.27 -18.81
C GLY A 209 -0.74 17.87 -19.34
N LYS A 210 0.10 18.43 -18.46
CA LYS A 210 1.45 18.90 -18.83
C LYS A 210 2.37 17.75 -19.21
N ILE A 211 2.39 16.66 -18.44
CA ILE A 211 3.21 15.46 -18.75
C ILE A 211 2.82 14.88 -20.10
N PHE A 212 1.52 14.70 -20.39
CA PHE A 212 1.09 14.25 -21.71
C PHE A 212 1.50 15.22 -22.81
N SER A 213 1.47 16.53 -22.56
CA SER A 213 1.91 17.54 -23.54
C SER A 213 3.41 17.44 -23.80
N ILE A 214 4.25 17.31 -22.77
CA ILE A 214 5.70 17.12 -22.89
C ILE A 214 6.00 15.85 -23.70
N PHE A 215 5.32 14.73 -23.37
CA PHE A 215 5.51 13.47 -24.08
C PHE A 215 5.02 13.53 -25.54
N TYR A 216 3.91 14.22 -25.80
CA TYR A 216 3.44 14.50 -27.16
C TYR A 216 4.48 15.31 -27.96
N ASP A 217 5.02 16.36 -27.35
CA ASP A 217 5.98 17.25 -27.97
C ASP A 217 7.36 16.61 -28.17
N ALA A 218 7.72 15.61 -27.37
CA ALA A 218 8.94 14.83 -27.53
C ALA A 218 8.89 13.86 -28.74
N LEU A 219 7.70 13.47 -29.21
CA LEU A 219 7.51 12.38 -30.18
C LEU A 219 7.24 12.87 -31.61
N ASN A 220 7.80 12.15 -32.58
CA ASN A 220 7.41 12.19 -33.99
C ASN A 220 6.23 11.24 -34.27
N ASP A 221 5.59 11.41 -35.43
CA ASP A 221 4.46 10.55 -35.84
C ASP A 221 4.90 9.11 -36.16
N ASP A 222 6.19 8.89 -36.40
CA ASP A 222 6.80 7.58 -36.66
C ASP A 222 7.30 6.86 -35.39
N SER A 223 6.93 7.36 -34.19
CA SER A 223 7.35 6.81 -32.89
C SER A 223 8.86 6.93 -32.59
N THR A 224 9.54 7.89 -33.21
CA THR A 224 10.90 8.34 -32.85
C THR A 224 10.86 9.61 -31.97
N ILE A 225 12.00 9.99 -31.37
CA ILE A 225 12.15 11.27 -30.64
C ILE A 225 12.49 12.39 -31.62
N LYS A 226 11.92 13.58 -31.42
CA LYS A 226 12.29 14.78 -32.19
C LYS A 226 13.75 15.15 -31.97
N SER A 227 14.43 15.57 -33.04
CA SER A 227 15.88 15.84 -33.05
C SER A 227 16.36 16.83 -31.98
N GLU A 228 15.52 17.78 -31.60
CA GLU A 228 15.76 18.83 -30.62
C GLU A 228 15.52 18.41 -29.16
N MET A 229 15.00 17.19 -28.95
CA MET A 229 14.66 16.65 -27.64
C MET A 229 15.75 15.68 -27.14
N SER A 230 16.70 16.23 -26.37
CA SER A 230 17.69 15.40 -25.66
C SER A 230 17.11 14.76 -24.39
N LEU A 231 17.75 13.70 -23.89
CA LEU A 231 17.33 13.03 -22.66
C LEU A 231 17.33 13.99 -21.46
N ASN A 232 18.40 14.79 -21.32
CA ASN A 232 18.52 15.79 -20.25
C ASN A 232 17.41 16.84 -20.32
N ARG A 233 17.04 17.25 -21.54
CA ARG A 233 15.94 18.20 -21.74
C ARG A 233 14.60 17.57 -21.34
N LEU A 234 14.35 16.32 -21.72
CA LEU A 234 13.14 15.61 -21.32
C LEU A 234 13.06 15.44 -19.79
N VAL A 235 14.16 15.05 -19.15
CA VAL A 235 14.25 14.96 -17.68
C VAL A 235 13.96 16.32 -17.03
N GLN A 236 14.55 17.39 -17.57
CA GLN A 236 14.32 18.74 -17.06
C GLN A 236 12.85 19.17 -17.21
N GLU A 237 12.26 19.04 -18.40
CA GLU A 237 10.87 19.45 -18.66
C GLU A 237 9.88 18.64 -17.79
N VAL A 238 10.11 17.34 -17.61
CA VAL A 238 9.29 16.51 -16.72
C VAL A 238 9.49 16.88 -15.24
N GLY A 239 10.75 17.10 -14.82
CA GLY A 239 11.06 17.51 -13.43
C GLY A 239 10.52 18.89 -13.07
N GLU A 240 10.41 19.81 -14.03
CA GLU A 240 9.76 21.12 -13.86
C GLU A 240 8.25 20.99 -13.56
N VAL A 241 7.60 19.92 -14.00
CA VAL A 241 6.24 19.57 -13.56
C VAL A 241 6.30 18.96 -12.17
N SER A 242 7.06 17.86 -12.02
CA SER A 242 7.35 17.27 -10.72
C SER A 242 8.38 16.14 -10.84
N ASP A 243 9.32 16.08 -9.89
CA ASP A 243 10.30 15.00 -9.76
C ASP A 243 9.65 13.61 -9.71
N TYR A 244 8.42 13.47 -9.18
CA TYR A 244 7.73 12.18 -9.08
C TYR A 244 7.39 11.51 -10.41
N PHE A 245 7.32 12.27 -11.51
CA PHE A 245 7.15 11.69 -12.85
C PHE A 245 8.47 11.15 -13.42
N LEU A 246 9.58 11.31 -12.70
CA LEU A 246 10.90 10.83 -13.08
C LEU A 246 11.28 9.53 -12.34
N PRO A 247 11.99 8.62 -13.01
CA PRO A 247 12.68 7.50 -12.36
C PRO A 247 13.56 7.96 -11.20
N ARG A 248 13.81 7.05 -10.23
CA ARG A 248 14.53 7.35 -8.99
C ARG A 248 15.86 8.07 -9.21
N GLU A 249 16.65 7.63 -10.19
CA GLU A 249 17.99 8.19 -10.46
C GLU A 249 17.98 9.66 -10.89
N TYR A 250 16.82 10.19 -11.29
CA TYR A 250 16.64 11.59 -11.66
C TYR A 250 15.88 12.41 -10.60
N ARG A 251 15.46 11.78 -9.48
CA ARG A 251 14.69 12.41 -8.41
C ARG A 251 15.59 12.96 -7.31
N ARG A 252 15.55 14.27 -7.10
CA ARG A 252 16.37 14.92 -6.06
C ARG A 252 15.82 14.66 -4.66
N ASN A 253 14.49 14.58 -4.53
CA ASN A 253 13.82 14.35 -3.25
C ASN A 253 14.09 12.97 -2.64
N LEU A 254 14.58 12.00 -3.43
CA LEU A 254 14.90 10.64 -2.97
C LEU A 254 16.39 10.39 -2.73
N GLU A 255 17.25 11.40 -2.83
CA GLU A 255 18.70 11.23 -2.65
C GLU A 255 19.03 10.61 -1.28
N ASP A 256 18.33 11.06 -0.22
CA ASP A 256 18.51 10.58 1.14
C ASP A 256 17.55 9.45 1.55
N ASN A 257 16.58 9.08 0.70
CA ASN A 257 15.64 8.01 1.02
C ASN A 257 16.35 6.64 0.98
N PRO A 258 16.37 5.86 2.07
CA PRO A 258 17.18 4.64 2.17
C PRO A 258 16.61 3.46 1.38
N LEU A 259 15.30 3.46 1.06
CA LEU A 259 14.64 2.34 0.40
C LEU A 259 15.18 2.13 -1.01
N GLY A 260 15.50 0.88 -1.35
CA GLY A 260 16.00 0.48 -2.67
C GLY A 260 17.40 0.99 -3.02
N LYS A 261 18.08 1.70 -2.11
CA LYS A 261 19.36 2.37 -2.37
C LYS A 261 20.55 1.41 -2.21
N GLU A 262 20.73 0.85 -1.02
CA GLU A 262 21.94 0.07 -0.70
C GLU A 262 21.89 -1.36 -1.23
N ARG A 263 20.70 -1.98 -1.34
CA ARG A 263 20.53 -3.36 -1.82
C ARG A 263 21.34 -4.41 -1.06
N VAL A 264 21.69 -4.17 0.21
CA VAL A 264 22.40 -5.14 1.07
C VAL A 264 21.47 -5.63 2.18
N VAL A 265 21.40 -6.95 2.37
CA VAL A 265 20.60 -7.58 3.44
C VAL A 265 21.46 -8.54 4.23
N TYR A 266 21.46 -8.38 5.55
CA TYR A 266 22.13 -9.29 6.47
C TYR A 266 21.14 -10.34 6.95
N CYS A 267 21.49 -11.62 6.78
CA CYS A 267 20.69 -12.73 7.27
C CYS A 267 21.54 -13.66 8.12
N HIS A 268 21.23 -13.73 9.40
CA HIS A 268 21.88 -14.68 10.30
C HIS A 268 20.92 -15.81 10.66
N LYS A 269 21.33 -17.05 10.42
CA LYS A 269 20.66 -18.27 10.87
C LYS A 269 21.44 -18.91 12.02
N ASP A 270 20.76 -19.29 13.09
CA ASP A 270 21.36 -20.04 14.19
C ASP A 270 21.37 -21.54 13.88
N ASP A 271 22.45 -22.00 13.26
CA ASP A 271 22.69 -23.43 13.04
C ASP A 271 23.43 -24.10 14.23
N THR A 272 23.87 -23.30 15.20
CA THR A 272 24.73 -23.76 16.31
C THR A 272 23.99 -23.94 17.63
N GLY A 273 22.75 -23.46 17.72
CA GLY A 273 22.02 -23.38 18.98
C GLY A 273 22.60 -22.33 19.93
N ALA A 274 23.21 -21.27 19.39
CA ALA A 274 23.74 -20.15 20.16
C ALA A 274 22.65 -19.39 20.92
N GLY A 275 21.41 -19.50 20.46
CA GLY A 275 20.24 -18.88 21.09
C GLY A 275 19.88 -17.54 20.46
N ARG A 276 18.68 -17.09 20.80
CA ARG A 276 18.03 -15.92 20.21
C ARG A 276 18.82 -14.64 20.46
N GLU A 277 19.23 -14.40 21.70
CA GLU A 277 19.99 -13.21 22.12
C GLU A 277 21.32 -13.08 21.37
N ALA A 278 22.11 -14.15 21.33
CA ALA A 278 23.38 -14.16 20.61
C ALA A 278 23.18 -13.94 19.10
N SER A 279 22.13 -14.54 18.54
CA SER A 279 21.80 -14.43 17.12
C SER A 279 21.37 -13.02 16.73
N LEU A 280 20.54 -12.37 17.56
CA LEU A 280 20.12 -10.99 17.36
C LEU A 280 21.33 -10.04 17.50
N THR A 281 22.10 -10.16 18.57
CA THR A 281 23.30 -9.33 18.78
C THR A 281 24.27 -9.45 17.61
N LYS A 282 24.46 -10.68 17.11
CA LYS A 282 25.28 -10.94 15.93
C LYS A 282 24.75 -10.23 14.70
N VAL A 283 23.45 -10.35 14.38
CA VAL A 283 22.92 -9.68 13.18
C VAL A 283 23.04 -8.16 13.29
N LEU A 284 22.75 -7.57 14.46
CA LEU A 284 22.84 -6.12 14.71
C LEU A 284 24.27 -5.60 14.54
N THR A 285 25.25 -6.36 15.04
CA THR A 285 26.67 -6.02 14.90
C THR A 285 27.14 -6.17 13.45
N THR A 286 26.82 -7.30 12.80
CA THR A 286 27.27 -7.54 11.42
C THR A 286 26.63 -6.60 10.41
N SER A 287 25.45 -6.07 10.71
CA SER A 287 24.74 -5.11 9.87
C SER A 287 25.14 -3.64 10.13
N GLU A 288 26.13 -3.41 10.99
CA GLU A 288 26.69 -2.09 11.30
C GLU A 288 25.61 -1.08 11.75
N LEU A 289 24.65 -1.51 12.59
CA LEU A 289 23.64 -0.61 13.15
C LEU A 289 24.27 0.51 13.98
N ASP A 290 25.32 0.18 14.75
CA ASP A 290 26.11 1.14 15.52
C ASP A 290 26.70 2.25 14.63
N LYS A 291 27.28 1.89 13.49
CA LYS A 291 27.80 2.84 12.51
C LYS A 291 26.70 3.69 11.90
N SER A 292 25.56 3.08 11.57
CA SER A 292 24.40 3.80 11.03
C SER A 292 23.88 4.89 11.99
N LEU A 293 23.87 4.60 13.29
CA LEU A 293 23.52 5.57 14.33
C LEU A 293 24.54 6.71 14.43
N HIS A 294 25.84 6.40 14.40
CA HIS A 294 26.90 7.41 14.43
C HIS A 294 26.92 8.29 13.17
N GLU A 295 26.68 7.71 11.99
CA GLU A 295 26.50 8.45 10.74
C GLU A 295 25.33 9.42 10.86
N LYS A 296 24.17 8.98 11.37
CA LYS A 296 23.01 9.85 11.55
C LYS A 296 23.29 10.97 12.57
N ALA A 297 23.92 10.65 13.71
CA ALA A 297 24.36 11.65 14.69
C ALA A 297 25.24 12.72 14.04
N SER A 298 26.23 12.30 13.25
CA SER A 298 27.13 13.21 12.53
C SER A 298 26.37 14.09 11.55
N THR A 299 25.47 13.52 10.73
CA THR A 299 24.65 14.25 9.75
C THR A 299 23.72 15.27 10.42
N LEU A 300 23.16 14.93 11.58
CA LEU A 300 22.29 15.84 12.35
C LEU A 300 23.07 16.80 13.25
N HIS A 301 24.41 16.71 13.29
CA HIS A 301 25.27 17.45 14.21
C HIS A 301 24.86 17.30 15.69
N LYS A 302 24.41 16.10 16.07
CA LYS A 302 24.00 15.72 17.42
C LYS A 302 24.99 14.73 18.02
N LYS A 303 25.08 14.69 19.35
CA LYS A 303 25.74 13.55 20.01
C LYS A 303 24.84 12.33 19.97
N ILE A 304 25.42 11.13 20.05
CA ILE A 304 24.64 9.88 20.03
C ILE A 304 23.64 9.78 21.20
N GLU A 305 24.02 10.31 22.37
CA GLU A 305 23.17 10.38 23.57
C GLU A 305 21.93 11.28 23.37
N GLU A 306 21.98 12.22 22.42
CA GLU A 306 20.92 13.18 22.15
C GLU A 306 19.91 12.68 21.11
N LEU A 307 20.28 11.67 20.31
CA LEU A 307 19.43 11.08 19.27
C LEU A 307 18.18 10.47 19.89
N GLU A 308 17.02 10.85 19.36
CA GLU A 308 15.76 10.16 19.66
C GLU A 308 15.58 8.97 18.70
N VAL A 309 15.73 7.75 19.23
CA VAL A 309 15.57 6.50 18.48
C VAL A 309 14.20 5.90 18.77
N VAL A 310 13.42 5.68 17.71
CA VAL A 310 12.08 5.11 17.79
C VAL A 310 12.06 3.74 17.11
N ILE A 311 11.57 2.72 17.82
CA ILE A 311 11.43 1.36 17.30
C ILE A 311 9.94 1.05 17.15
N LYS A 312 9.48 0.91 15.90
CA LYS A 312 8.14 0.39 15.61
C LYS A 312 8.13 -1.12 15.81
N ILE A 313 7.36 -1.59 16.77
CA ILE A 313 7.21 -3.00 17.12
C ILE A 313 5.77 -3.46 16.88
N PRO A 314 5.53 -4.75 16.57
CA PRO A 314 4.18 -5.30 16.52
C PRO A 314 3.86 -6.16 17.74
N ILE A 315 3.06 -5.62 18.64
CA ILE A 315 2.66 -6.26 19.90
C ILE A 315 1.13 -6.30 20.05
N THR A 316 0.41 -5.36 19.43
CA THR A 316 -1.06 -5.25 19.59
C THR A 316 -1.87 -6.34 18.90
N MET A 317 -1.22 -7.25 18.19
CA MET A 317 -1.84 -8.46 17.65
C MET A 317 -1.83 -9.64 18.64
N GLY A 318 -1.09 -9.57 19.75
CA GLY A 318 -1.08 -10.61 20.78
C GLY A 318 -2.40 -10.65 21.55
N TYR A 319 -2.92 -11.86 21.82
CA TYR A 319 -4.25 -12.03 22.42
C TYR A 319 -4.34 -13.06 23.56
N ASP A 320 -3.33 -13.92 23.73
CA ASP A 320 -3.26 -14.90 24.82
C ASP A 320 -1.78 -15.24 25.06
N GLN A 321 -1.33 -15.28 26.31
CA GLN A 321 0.05 -15.67 26.66
C GLN A 321 0.45 -17.06 26.15
N LYS A 322 -0.50 -17.94 25.85
CA LYS A 322 -0.26 -19.28 25.28
C LYS A 322 0.06 -19.25 23.79
N ASP A 323 -0.28 -18.17 23.10
CA ASP A 323 0.02 -17.99 21.68
C ASP A 323 0.71 -16.64 21.46
N GLN A 324 2.04 -16.69 21.55
CA GLN A 324 2.92 -15.55 21.33
C GLN A 324 3.37 -15.42 19.87
N SER A 325 2.86 -16.27 18.98
CA SER A 325 3.28 -16.24 17.58
C SER A 325 3.03 -14.92 16.84
N PRO A 326 1.98 -14.13 17.12
CA PRO A 326 1.74 -12.91 16.37
C PRO A 326 2.51 -11.67 16.88
N ILE A 327 3.34 -11.78 17.92
CA ILE A 327 4.06 -10.64 18.54
C ILE A 327 5.56 -10.87 18.57
N VAL A 328 6.36 -9.80 18.49
CA VAL A 328 7.80 -9.87 18.82
C VAL A 328 7.94 -10.18 20.31
N GLU A 329 8.75 -11.15 20.71
CA GLU A 329 8.90 -11.49 22.12
C GLU A 329 9.62 -10.40 22.91
N GLU A 330 9.27 -10.22 24.19
CA GLU A 330 9.92 -9.27 25.09
C GLU A 330 11.45 -9.44 25.14
N GLU A 331 11.94 -10.68 25.09
CA GLU A 331 13.36 -10.99 25.09
C GLU A 331 14.10 -10.33 23.91
N VAL A 332 13.48 -10.29 22.72
CA VAL A 332 14.04 -9.62 21.53
C VAL A 332 14.16 -8.13 21.81
N ILE A 333 13.12 -7.52 22.39
CA ILE A 333 13.11 -6.10 22.73
C ILE A 333 14.18 -5.76 23.75
N ARG A 334 14.31 -6.55 24.82
CA ARG A 334 15.31 -6.34 25.87
C ARG A 334 16.73 -6.34 25.31
N VAL A 335 17.07 -7.32 24.48
CA VAL A 335 18.39 -7.44 23.85
C VAL A 335 18.63 -6.27 22.88
N PHE A 336 17.62 -5.88 22.10
CA PHE A 336 17.74 -4.75 21.19
C PHE A 336 17.97 -3.43 21.93
N VAL A 337 17.19 -3.16 22.98
CA VAL A 337 17.34 -1.96 23.83
C VAL A 337 18.70 -1.96 24.51
N HIS A 338 19.17 -3.11 25.00
CA HIS A 338 20.50 -3.22 25.59
C HIS A 338 21.60 -2.86 24.59
N PHE A 339 21.56 -3.42 23.38
CA PHE A 339 22.50 -3.08 22.31
C PHE A 339 22.54 -1.58 22.02
N LEU A 340 21.38 -0.92 21.90
CA LEU A 340 21.32 0.53 21.67
C LEU A 340 21.92 1.34 22.82
N LYS A 341 21.68 0.92 24.08
CA LYS A 341 22.28 1.55 25.27
C LYS A 341 23.80 1.35 25.31
N GLU A 342 24.32 0.19 24.92
CA GLU A 342 25.77 -0.07 24.82
C GLU A 342 26.44 0.80 23.75
N VAL A 343 25.74 1.06 22.64
CA VAL A 343 26.18 2.01 21.60
C VAL A 343 26.17 3.47 22.11
N GLY A 344 25.44 3.76 23.19
CA GLY A 344 25.39 5.08 23.83
C GLY A 344 24.09 5.85 23.60
N VAL A 345 23.06 5.23 23.00
CA VAL A 345 21.75 5.84 22.83
C VAL A 345 21.00 5.84 24.16
N THR A 346 20.54 7.01 24.60
CA THR A 346 19.82 7.15 25.88
C THR A 346 18.32 7.38 25.72
N LYS A 347 17.88 7.94 24.59
CA LYS A 347 16.47 8.25 24.30
C LYS A 347 15.90 7.22 23.34
N ILE A 348 15.37 6.14 23.91
CA ILE A 348 14.75 5.04 23.16
C ILE A 348 13.25 5.06 23.45
N LYS A 349 12.43 4.98 22.40
CA LYS A 349 10.98 4.80 22.51
C LYS A 349 10.54 3.59 21.71
N LEU A 350 9.62 2.82 22.28
CA LEU A 350 8.90 1.78 21.56
C LEU A 350 7.59 2.36 21.07
N LEU A 351 7.18 2.00 19.87
CA LEU A 351 5.95 2.48 19.26
C LEU A 351 5.18 1.28 18.70
N ASP A 352 3.88 1.22 18.98
CA ASP A 352 2.95 0.39 18.24
C ASP A 352 1.62 1.15 18.07
N VAL A 353 0.72 0.59 17.27
CA VAL A 353 -0.60 1.13 16.96
C VAL A 353 -1.65 0.11 17.38
N GLN A 354 -2.82 0.57 17.80
CA GLN A 354 -3.89 -0.33 18.20
C GLN A 354 -4.37 -1.17 17.01
N SER A 355 -4.52 -2.47 17.24
CA SER A 355 -5.12 -3.38 16.26
C SER A 355 -6.64 -3.27 16.25
N ILE A 356 -7.28 -3.85 15.23
CA ILE A 356 -8.74 -3.94 15.12
C ILE A 356 -9.41 -4.56 16.36
N TYR A 357 -8.67 -5.33 17.16
CA TYR A 357 -9.20 -5.96 18.37
C TYR A 357 -9.60 -4.96 19.46
N SER A 358 -9.03 -3.76 19.50
CA SER A 358 -9.43 -2.72 20.47
C SER A 358 -10.88 -2.26 20.30
N LYS A 359 -11.50 -2.53 19.14
CA LYS A 359 -12.93 -2.31 18.89
C LYS A 359 -13.83 -3.28 19.65
N PHE A 360 -13.37 -4.51 19.85
CA PHE A 360 -14.20 -5.62 20.32
C PHE A 360 -13.93 -6.00 21.77
N PHE A 361 -12.74 -5.69 22.27
CA PHE A 361 -12.30 -6.02 23.62
C PHE A 361 -11.83 -4.77 24.38
N GLU A 362 -12.15 -4.72 25.67
CA GLU A 362 -11.60 -3.75 26.61
C GLU A 362 -10.14 -4.08 26.92
N ASN A 363 -9.45 -3.11 27.53
CA ASN A 363 -8.07 -3.22 28.01
C ASN A 363 -7.05 -3.54 26.91
N ARG A 364 -7.21 -2.94 25.72
CA ARG A 364 -6.42 -3.22 24.51
C ARG A 364 -5.59 -2.02 24.03
N SER A 365 -5.34 -1.05 24.90
CA SER A 365 -4.33 -0.02 24.58
C SER A 365 -2.95 -0.67 24.40
N VAL A 366 -2.04 0.02 23.71
CA VAL A 366 -0.67 -0.47 23.51
C VAL A 366 0.01 -0.75 24.86
N GLU A 367 -0.17 0.14 25.84
CA GLU A 367 0.38 0.03 27.19
C GLU A 367 -0.13 -1.21 27.94
N GLU A 368 -1.45 -1.45 27.93
CA GLU A 368 -2.04 -2.61 28.63
C GLU A 368 -1.57 -3.94 28.03
N ILE A 369 -1.40 -3.99 26.70
CA ILE A 369 -0.87 -5.17 26.01
C ILE A 369 0.61 -5.37 26.36
N ALA A 370 1.39 -4.29 26.36
CA ALA A 370 2.79 -4.34 26.76
C ALA A 370 2.93 -4.86 28.21
N GLN A 371 2.10 -4.39 29.13
CA GLN A 371 2.08 -4.87 30.51
C GLN A 371 1.70 -6.36 30.59
N TYR A 372 0.67 -6.80 29.85
CA TYR A 372 0.21 -8.19 29.85
C TYR A 372 1.27 -9.19 29.38
N PHE A 373 2.09 -8.80 28.40
CA PHE A 373 3.17 -9.63 27.87
C PHE A 373 4.54 -9.37 28.53
N GLY A 374 4.60 -8.46 29.52
CA GLY A 374 5.78 -8.25 30.36
C GLY A 374 6.89 -7.41 29.74
N TYR A 375 6.60 -6.56 28.74
CA TYR A 375 7.58 -5.69 28.08
C TYR A 375 8.25 -4.72 29.07
N PRO A 376 9.47 -4.25 28.76
CA PRO A 376 10.27 -3.42 29.67
C PRO A 376 9.55 -2.13 30.08
N VAL A 377 9.57 -1.85 31.38
CA VAL A 377 8.97 -0.63 31.98
C VAL A 377 9.92 0.57 32.01
N ASP A 378 11.21 0.35 31.73
CA ASP A 378 12.25 1.38 31.71
C ASP A 378 12.41 2.06 30.34
N VAL A 379 11.57 1.68 29.38
CA VAL A 379 11.49 2.28 28.05
C VAL A 379 10.07 2.79 27.83
N GLU A 380 9.95 4.01 27.32
CA GLU A 380 8.64 4.59 27.01
C GLU A 380 7.99 3.82 25.85
N ILE A 381 6.74 3.39 26.03
CA ILE A 381 5.95 2.68 25.03
C ILE A 381 4.79 3.57 24.60
N ILE A 382 4.82 4.01 23.36
CA ILE A 382 3.87 4.96 22.80
C ILE A 382 2.74 4.24 22.07
N ASP A 383 1.51 4.65 22.35
CA ASP A 383 0.35 4.30 21.54
C ASP A 383 0.23 5.27 20.35
N GLY A 384 0.74 4.83 19.20
CA GLY A 384 0.74 5.59 17.95
C GLY A 384 -0.66 5.94 17.44
N SER A 385 -1.71 5.22 17.88
CA SER A 385 -3.10 5.55 17.53
C SER A 385 -3.65 6.72 18.34
N LEU A 386 -3.02 7.06 19.47
CA LEU A 386 -3.36 8.23 20.29
C LEU A 386 -2.36 9.38 20.10
N ASP A 387 -1.20 9.10 19.48
CA ASP A 387 -0.11 10.05 19.21
C ASP A 387 -0.19 10.69 17.80
N LEU A 388 -1.39 10.75 17.22
CA LEU A 388 -1.60 11.32 15.89
C LEU A 388 -1.61 12.86 15.94
N VAL A 389 -0.88 13.49 15.03
CA VAL A 389 -0.90 14.94 14.78
C VAL A 389 -1.28 15.24 13.35
N SER A 390 -1.98 16.35 13.13
CA SER A 390 -2.29 16.83 11.78
C SER A 390 -1.00 17.02 10.98
N TYR A 391 -1.01 16.54 9.75
CA TYR A 391 0.12 16.65 8.84
C TYR A 391 -0.36 16.78 7.40
N GLU A 392 0.28 17.69 6.68
CA GLU A 392 0.04 17.92 5.27
C GLU A 392 1.19 17.28 4.49
N TYR A 393 0.91 16.11 3.92
CA TYR A 393 1.86 15.43 3.06
C TYR A 393 1.99 16.16 1.74
N SER A 394 3.21 16.20 1.22
CA SER A 394 3.51 16.74 -0.11
C SER A 394 2.68 16.03 -1.20
N ARG A 395 2.36 14.75 -1.00
CA ARG A 395 1.54 13.91 -1.89
C ARG A 395 0.60 12.98 -1.11
N GLY A 396 -0.37 12.42 -1.83
CA GLY A 396 -1.45 11.63 -1.24
C GLY A 396 -2.70 12.48 -0.97
N ILE A 397 -3.85 11.82 -1.03
CA ILE A 397 -5.19 12.36 -0.76
C ILE A 397 -5.81 11.52 0.35
N GLY A 398 -6.65 12.11 1.21
CA GLY A 398 -7.36 11.38 2.26
C GLY A 398 -6.52 10.93 3.44
N ILE A 399 -5.29 11.46 3.58
CA ILE A 399 -4.36 11.17 4.68
C ILE A 399 -3.95 12.51 5.30
N TYR A 400 -4.31 12.71 6.57
CA TYR A 400 -4.17 14.01 7.22
C TYR A 400 -3.39 13.96 8.52
N GLU A 401 -2.89 12.79 8.90
CA GLU A 401 -2.33 12.55 10.21
C GLU A 401 -1.07 11.70 10.12
N ILE A 402 -0.23 11.80 11.15
CA ILE A 402 0.95 10.98 11.35
C ILE A 402 1.23 10.85 12.85
N SER A 403 1.78 9.73 13.29
CA SER A 403 2.34 9.62 14.64
C SER A 403 3.42 10.69 14.82
N LYS A 404 3.23 11.56 15.81
CA LYS A 404 4.16 12.61 16.18
C LYS A 404 5.52 12.04 16.56
N THR A 405 5.53 10.93 17.29
CA THR A 405 6.74 10.24 17.73
C THR A 405 7.53 9.70 16.53
N TRP A 406 6.85 9.03 15.58
CA TRP A 406 7.51 8.55 14.37
C TRP A 406 8.07 9.70 13.52
N LYS A 407 7.27 10.76 13.33
CA LYS A 407 7.66 11.95 12.58
C LYS A 407 8.91 12.61 13.17
N ASN A 408 8.93 12.84 14.49
CA ASN A 408 9.98 13.61 15.16
C ASN A 408 11.24 12.80 15.52
N ALA A 409 11.23 11.49 15.30
CA ALA A 409 12.38 10.63 15.54
C ALA A 409 13.61 11.10 14.74
N ASP A 410 14.79 11.04 15.38
CA ASP A 410 16.05 11.25 14.67
C ASP A 410 16.47 9.99 13.91
N PHE A 411 16.11 8.81 14.43
CA PHE A 411 16.40 7.51 13.80
C PHE A 411 15.23 6.54 14.02
N ARG A 412 14.66 6.02 12.93
CA ARG A 412 13.48 5.16 12.91
C ARG A 412 13.88 3.74 12.58
N ILE A 413 13.46 2.80 13.42
CA ILE A 413 13.70 1.37 13.25
C ILE A 413 12.36 0.67 13.08
N SER A 414 12.18 -0.10 12.00
CA SER A 414 11.08 -1.05 11.89
C SER A 414 11.53 -2.44 12.34
N LEU A 415 11.06 -2.88 13.51
CA LEU A 415 11.29 -4.23 14.01
C LEU A 415 10.05 -5.09 13.73
N GLY A 416 10.05 -5.79 12.61
CA GLY A 416 8.96 -6.67 12.21
C GLY A 416 9.06 -8.07 12.82
N LYS A 417 7.93 -8.77 12.89
CA LYS A 417 7.90 -10.23 13.07
C LYS A 417 7.40 -10.86 11.79
N LEU A 418 8.08 -11.89 11.30
CA LEU A 418 7.67 -12.63 10.11
C LEU A 418 6.33 -13.34 10.38
N ARG A 419 5.33 -13.10 9.52
CA ARG A 419 4.01 -13.76 9.58
C ARG A 419 3.46 -13.92 8.18
N SER A 420 2.74 -15.00 7.90
CA SER A 420 2.01 -15.10 6.64
C SER A 420 0.80 -14.15 6.65
N HIS A 421 0.51 -13.51 5.53
CA HIS A 421 -0.65 -12.63 5.38
C HIS A 421 -1.41 -12.98 4.11
N PRO A 422 -2.76 -13.01 4.11
CA PRO A 422 -3.49 -13.43 2.94
C PRO A 422 -3.28 -12.52 1.71
N THR A 423 -3.43 -11.21 1.89
CA THR A 423 -3.24 -10.24 0.78
C THR A 423 -1.77 -10.05 0.39
N GLU A 424 -0.88 -9.81 1.36
CA GLU A 424 0.53 -9.48 1.10
C GLU A 424 1.47 -10.69 1.02
N LEU A 425 0.92 -11.90 1.18
CA LEU A 425 1.64 -13.17 1.30
C LEU A 425 2.43 -13.30 2.61
N ALA A 426 3.12 -12.25 3.06
CA ALA A 426 3.67 -12.14 4.39
C ALA A 426 3.75 -10.68 4.88
N MET A 427 3.57 -10.49 6.20
CA MET A 427 3.89 -9.24 6.89
C MET A 427 5.30 -9.32 7.47
N VAL A 428 6.07 -8.26 7.23
CA VAL A 428 7.51 -8.16 7.49
C VAL A 428 7.82 -6.76 8.00
N SER A 429 8.82 -6.04 7.46
CA SER A 429 9.24 -4.74 8.02
C SER A 429 8.44 -3.55 7.49
N ILE A 430 8.08 -3.50 6.21
CA ILE A 430 7.30 -2.39 5.65
C ILE A 430 5.85 -2.44 6.14
N ALA A 431 5.22 -3.62 6.08
CA ALA A 431 3.84 -3.81 6.54
C ALA A 431 3.66 -3.48 8.04
N ASN A 432 4.73 -3.50 8.83
CA ASN A 432 4.72 -3.12 10.24
C ASN A 432 4.54 -1.60 10.46
N LEU A 433 4.75 -0.79 9.42
CA LEU A 433 4.59 0.67 9.44
C LEU A 433 3.17 1.12 9.11
N GLU A 434 2.31 0.20 8.68
CA GLU A 434 0.90 0.50 8.45
C GLU A 434 0.26 1.13 9.70
N TRP A 435 -0.74 1.98 9.49
CA TRP A 435 -1.53 2.65 10.54
C TRP A 435 -0.81 3.74 11.34
N LEU A 436 0.42 4.10 10.99
CA LEU A 436 1.09 5.28 11.55
C LEU A 436 0.51 6.61 11.06
N VAL A 437 -0.38 6.58 10.07
CA VAL A 437 -0.92 7.76 9.36
C VAL A 437 -2.43 7.96 9.54
N GLY A 438 -3.04 7.25 10.49
CA GLY A 438 -4.46 7.34 10.77
C GLY A 438 -5.05 6.05 11.32
N HIS A 439 -6.36 6.04 11.51
CA HIS A 439 -7.05 4.88 12.07
C HIS A 439 -7.27 3.77 11.03
N LEU A 440 -7.12 2.51 11.46
CA LEU A 440 -7.27 1.34 10.59
C LEU A 440 -8.61 1.27 9.85
N GLU A 441 -9.67 1.79 10.47
CA GLU A 441 -11.01 1.83 9.89
C GLU A 441 -11.12 2.67 8.62
N ASP A 442 -10.23 3.65 8.45
CA ASP A 442 -10.25 4.57 7.32
C ASP A 442 -9.63 3.97 6.05
N PHE A 443 -8.90 2.84 6.15
CA PHE A 443 -8.16 2.28 5.01
C PHE A 443 -8.44 0.81 4.68
N VAL A 444 -9.11 0.04 5.56
CA VAL A 444 -9.33 -1.41 5.35
C VAL A 444 -10.69 -1.76 4.73
N PHE A 445 -11.76 -1.10 5.17
CA PHE A 445 -13.13 -1.54 4.89
C PHE A 445 -13.69 -1.00 3.57
N VAL A 446 -14.91 -1.41 3.20
CA VAL A 446 -15.54 -1.03 1.92
C VAL A 446 -15.67 0.49 1.74
N ASP A 447 -15.81 1.20 2.84
CA ASP A 447 -15.91 2.65 2.97
C ASP A 447 -14.56 3.34 3.17
N LYS A 448 -13.43 2.64 2.90
CA LYS A 448 -12.07 3.21 3.00
C LYS A 448 -11.97 4.51 2.21
N ILE A 449 -11.27 5.49 2.77
CA ILE A 449 -11.00 6.80 2.13
C ILE A 449 -9.88 6.65 1.11
N VAL A 450 -8.88 5.83 1.43
CA VAL A 450 -7.66 5.65 0.65
C VAL A 450 -7.27 4.17 0.66
N ASP A 451 -6.60 3.70 -0.39
CA ASP A 451 -6.01 2.38 -0.37
C ASP A 451 -4.85 2.27 0.64
N ARG A 452 -4.70 1.08 1.23
CA ARG A 452 -3.64 0.75 2.18
C ARG A 452 -2.23 0.92 1.59
N ALA A 453 -2.06 0.64 0.30
CA ALA A 453 -0.77 0.81 -0.36
C ALA A 453 -0.39 2.29 -0.44
N ALA A 454 -1.33 3.14 -0.85
CA ALA A 454 -1.11 4.58 -0.95
C ALA A 454 -0.75 5.20 0.42
N THR A 455 -1.40 4.77 1.51
CA THR A 455 -1.06 5.27 2.86
C THR A 455 0.34 4.90 3.31
N THR A 456 0.76 3.67 3.01
CA THR A 456 2.11 3.20 3.31
C THR A 456 3.14 3.95 2.47
N MET A 457 2.88 4.18 1.20
CA MET A 457 3.82 4.84 0.29
C MET A 457 4.06 6.30 0.65
N VAL A 458 3.01 7.04 1.01
CA VAL A 458 3.12 8.44 1.44
C VAL A 458 3.95 8.55 2.72
N LEU A 459 3.80 7.61 3.66
CA LEU A 459 4.66 7.52 4.84
C LEU A 459 6.12 7.24 4.46
N LEU A 460 6.38 6.28 3.58
CA LEU A 460 7.72 5.88 3.17
C LEU A 460 8.45 6.93 2.34
N ASP A 461 7.73 7.82 1.68
CA ASP A 461 8.30 8.90 0.89
C ASP A 461 8.95 9.96 1.80
N GLU A 462 8.26 10.36 2.87
CA GLU A 462 8.70 11.45 3.75
C GLU A 462 9.35 10.98 5.06
N TYR A 463 8.92 9.85 5.61
CA TYR A 463 9.40 9.29 6.88
C TYR A 463 9.70 7.78 6.79
N PRO A 464 10.56 7.35 5.86
CA PRO A 464 11.00 5.95 5.78
C PRO A 464 11.76 5.53 7.05
N PRO A 465 11.76 4.23 7.38
CA PRO A 465 12.67 3.73 8.41
C PRO A 465 14.13 3.87 7.94
N GLU A 466 15.02 4.34 8.81
CA GLU A 466 16.46 4.32 8.57
C GLU A 466 17.08 2.92 8.72
N PHE A 467 16.39 2.03 9.44
CA PHE A 467 16.83 0.65 9.64
C PHE A 467 15.65 -0.31 9.81
N ALA A 468 15.80 -1.53 9.33
CA ALA A 468 14.80 -2.58 9.47
C ALA A 468 15.43 -3.85 10.03
N VAL A 469 14.71 -4.51 10.94
CA VAL A 469 15.05 -5.83 11.48
C VAL A 469 13.79 -6.69 11.43
N VAL A 470 13.92 -7.95 11.03
CA VAL A 470 12.81 -8.92 11.11
C VAL A 470 13.19 -10.11 11.95
N ASP A 471 12.38 -10.34 12.98
CA ASP A 471 12.38 -11.56 13.76
C ASP A 471 11.69 -12.69 12.98
N ALA A 472 12.48 -13.68 12.59
CA ALA A 472 12.06 -14.93 12.00
C ALA A 472 12.62 -16.12 12.81
N TYR A 473 12.85 -15.93 14.11
CA TYR A 473 13.60 -16.89 14.92
C TYR A 473 12.73 -18.06 15.36
N GLN A 474 11.68 -17.80 16.12
CA GLN A 474 10.78 -18.82 16.69
C GLN A 474 9.35 -18.30 16.75
N ASN A 475 8.41 -19.24 16.95
CA ASN A 475 6.98 -18.95 17.02
C ASN A 475 6.48 -18.18 15.78
N ILE A 476 6.98 -18.50 14.59
CA ILE A 476 6.61 -17.80 13.36
C ILE A 476 5.27 -18.37 12.85
N PRO A 477 4.20 -17.57 12.81
CA PRO A 477 2.91 -18.06 12.37
C PRO A 477 2.82 -18.05 10.85
N ASP A 478 2.78 -19.25 10.28
CA ASP A 478 2.57 -19.52 8.87
C ASP A 478 1.25 -20.27 8.65
N SER A 479 0.40 -19.76 7.77
CA SER A 479 -0.79 -20.43 7.23
C SER A 479 -1.47 -19.49 6.23
N LEU A 480 -2.77 -19.67 5.99
CA LEU A 480 -3.59 -18.71 5.26
C LEU A 480 -3.70 -17.36 6.00
N VAL A 481 -3.73 -17.39 7.34
CA VAL A 481 -4.02 -16.21 8.17
C VAL A 481 -3.06 -16.13 9.37
N GLY A 482 -1.77 -16.44 9.16
CA GLY A 482 -0.77 -16.40 10.22
C GLY A 482 -0.58 -15.03 10.89
N VAL A 483 -1.01 -13.94 10.25
CA VAL A 483 -1.12 -12.61 10.87
C VAL A 483 -1.95 -12.63 12.17
N MET A 484 -2.90 -13.56 12.29
CA MET A 484 -3.71 -13.78 13.48
C MET A 484 -3.15 -14.84 14.45
N GLY A 485 -1.98 -15.42 14.19
CA GLY A 485 -1.40 -16.50 14.99
C GLY A 485 -1.45 -17.87 14.30
N SER A 486 -0.92 -18.89 14.97
CA SER A 486 -0.86 -20.25 14.46
C SER A 486 -0.79 -21.26 15.59
N LYS A 487 -1.56 -22.36 15.48
CA LYS A 487 -1.49 -23.49 16.41
C LYS A 487 -0.15 -24.24 16.36
N HIS A 488 0.51 -24.21 15.21
CA HIS A 488 1.72 -24.98 14.97
C HIS A 488 2.78 -24.09 14.32
N PRO A 489 3.26 -23.02 14.97
CA PRO A 489 4.19 -22.10 14.34
C PRO A 489 5.50 -22.79 13.96
N VAL A 490 6.18 -22.26 12.95
CA VAL A 490 7.51 -22.74 12.51
C VAL A 490 8.63 -21.98 13.22
N ASN A 491 9.83 -22.53 13.21
CA ASN A 491 11.00 -21.95 13.89
C ASN A 491 12.18 -21.88 12.91
N PRO A 492 12.21 -20.88 12.01
CA PRO A 492 13.28 -20.77 11.01
C PRO A 492 14.66 -20.48 11.62
N HIS A 493 14.72 -19.97 12.86
CA HIS A 493 15.93 -19.58 13.58
C HIS A 493 16.75 -18.52 12.86
N ARG A 494 16.07 -17.51 12.29
CA ARG A 494 16.71 -16.43 11.54
C ARG A 494 16.40 -15.05 12.08
N PHE A 495 17.38 -14.16 11.96
CA PHE A 495 17.15 -12.72 11.98
C PHE A 495 17.62 -12.10 10.66
N TYR A 496 16.88 -11.09 10.23
CA TYR A 496 17.21 -10.27 9.06
C TYR A 496 17.43 -8.83 9.51
N ALA A 497 18.42 -8.14 8.93
CA ALA A 497 18.64 -6.72 9.17
C ALA A 497 19.12 -6.00 7.90
N SER A 498 18.74 -4.74 7.73
CA SER A 498 19.17 -3.89 6.61
C SER A 498 18.84 -2.41 6.87
N ARG A 499 19.62 -1.50 6.28
CA ARG A 499 19.25 -0.09 6.12
C ARG A 499 18.18 0.11 5.04
N ASP A 500 18.01 -0.88 4.16
CA ASP A 500 17.06 -0.87 3.05
C ASP A 500 15.93 -1.87 3.33
N ALA A 501 14.85 -1.37 3.95
CA ALA A 501 13.68 -2.18 4.33
C ALA A 501 13.01 -2.87 3.12
N LEU A 502 13.04 -2.23 1.94
CA LEU A 502 12.50 -2.79 0.71
C LEU A 502 13.30 -4.01 0.24
N SER A 503 14.64 -3.91 0.23
CA SER A 503 15.50 -5.04 -0.12
C SER A 503 15.42 -6.17 0.89
N LEU A 504 15.28 -5.84 2.19
CA LEU A 504 15.06 -6.81 3.26
C LEU A 504 13.76 -7.60 3.04
N ASP A 505 12.64 -6.90 2.83
CA ASP A 505 11.35 -7.55 2.61
C ASP A 505 11.36 -8.41 1.34
N LYS A 506 11.95 -7.93 0.24
CA LYS A 506 12.12 -8.70 -1.00
C LYS A 506 12.95 -9.97 -0.82
N THR A 507 14.03 -9.89 -0.04
CA THR A 507 14.88 -11.04 0.28
C THR A 507 14.10 -12.08 1.07
N ILE A 508 13.33 -11.64 2.07
CA ILE A 508 12.47 -12.53 2.85
C ILE A 508 11.44 -13.19 1.93
N MET A 509 10.75 -12.44 1.06
CA MET A 509 9.79 -13.03 0.11
C MET A 509 10.44 -14.11 -0.77
N SER A 510 11.65 -13.86 -1.28
CA SER A 510 12.43 -14.85 -2.02
C SER A 510 12.71 -16.11 -1.18
N HIS A 511 13.12 -15.95 0.08
CA HIS A 511 13.33 -17.06 1.02
C HIS A 511 12.05 -17.83 1.34
N LEU A 512 10.88 -17.19 1.26
CA LEU A 512 9.57 -17.85 1.38
C LEU A 512 9.15 -18.60 0.09
N GLY A 513 9.95 -18.54 -0.97
CA GLY A 513 9.70 -19.18 -2.26
C GLY A 513 9.00 -18.28 -3.29
N LEU A 514 8.80 -17.00 -2.98
CA LEU A 514 8.15 -16.02 -3.86
C LEU A 514 9.19 -15.31 -4.72
N LYS A 515 9.69 -16.01 -5.75
CA LYS A 515 10.79 -15.51 -6.60
C LYS A 515 10.41 -14.34 -7.50
N LYS A 516 9.12 -14.19 -7.83
CA LYS A 516 8.61 -13.08 -8.65
C LYS A 516 7.38 -12.51 -7.97
N MET A 517 7.45 -11.25 -7.59
CA MET A 517 6.31 -10.50 -7.06
C MET A 517 5.47 -9.98 -8.23
N SER A 518 4.16 -9.82 -7.99
CA SER A 518 3.30 -9.10 -8.93
C SER A 518 3.64 -7.63 -8.88
N ASP A 519 3.65 -6.95 -10.03
CA ASP A 519 3.82 -5.50 -10.10
C ASP A 519 2.69 -4.78 -9.32
N ASP A 520 1.50 -5.38 -9.30
CA ASP A 520 0.32 -4.94 -8.53
C ASP A 520 0.40 -5.20 -7.01
N SER A 521 1.44 -5.86 -6.50
CA SER A 521 1.59 -6.08 -5.05
C SER A 521 2.12 -4.81 -4.36
N LEU A 522 1.89 -4.66 -3.04
CA LEU A 522 2.44 -3.54 -2.27
C LEU A 522 3.96 -3.42 -2.47
N LEU A 523 4.70 -4.52 -2.31
CA LEU A 523 6.16 -4.51 -2.50
C LEU A 523 6.58 -4.29 -3.95
N GLY A 524 5.79 -4.74 -4.94
CA GLY A 524 6.02 -4.43 -6.36
C GLY A 524 5.87 -2.92 -6.63
N THR A 525 4.83 -2.33 -6.07
CA THR A 525 4.56 -0.89 -6.12
C THR A 525 5.69 -0.11 -5.42
N ILE A 526 6.08 -0.49 -4.20
CA ILE A 526 7.18 0.17 -3.48
C ILE A 526 8.52 -0.02 -4.19
N GLU A 527 8.80 -1.19 -4.76
CA GLU A 527 10.00 -1.41 -5.59
C GLU A 527 10.01 -0.52 -6.82
N TYR A 528 8.85 -0.31 -7.44
CA TYR A 528 8.74 0.60 -8.55
C TYR A 528 8.96 2.06 -8.13
N TRP A 529 8.44 2.45 -6.96
CA TRP A 529 8.51 3.82 -6.43
C TRP A 529 9.85 4.20 -5.84
N PHE A 530 10.48 3.31 -5.10
CA PHE A 530 11.68 3.60 -4.33
C PHE A 530 12.85 2.71 -4.76
N GLY A 531 12.59 1.60 -5.45
CA GLY A 531 13.61 0.89 -6.18
C GLY A 531 13.93 1.58 -7.51
N GLY A 532 14.82 0.98 -8.29
CA GLY A 532 15.33 1.58 -9.53
C GLY A 532 16.84 1.55 -9.66
N THR A 533 17.55 1.00 -8.68
CA THR A 533 18.89 0.49 -8.90
C THR A 533 18.75 -0.87 -9.59
N ASP A 534 19.31 -1.03 -10.79
CA ASP A 534 19.46 -2.33 -11.49
C ASP A 534 20.44 -3.27 -10.76
N MET A 535 20.86 -2.88 -9.56
CA MET A 535 21.72 -3.65 -8.68
C MET A 535 20.93 -4.83 -8.10
N ALA A 536 21.52 -6.02 -8.22
CA ALA A 536 21.02 -7.19 -7.52
C ALA A 536 21.11 -6.98 -6.00
N ILE A 537 20.17 -7.55 -5.27
CA ILE A 537 20.22 -7.56 -3.80
C ILE A 537 21.33 -8.51 -3.35
N GLU A 538 22.32 -8.00 -2.64
CA GLU A 538 23.37 -8.77 -1.99
C GLU A 538 22.88 -9.26 -0.62
N VAL A 539 22.99 -10.57 -0.38
CA VAL A 539 22.64 -11.17 0.91
C VAL A 539 23.92 -11.61 1.63
N ILE A 540 24.25 -10.96 2.72
CA ILE A 540 25.38 -11.30 3.59
C ILE A 540 24.90 -12.29 4.65
N GLY A 541 25.42 -13.53 4.57
CA GLY A 541 25.04 -14.63 5.45
C GLY A 541 24.16 -15.66 4.76
N THR A 542 23.07 -16.07 5.40
CA THR A 542 22.20 -17.15 4.92
C THR A 542 21.29 -16.69 3.79
N ASN A 543 21.38 -17.34 2.62
CA ASN A 543 20.60 -17.01 1.42
C ASN A 543 19.90 -18.24 0.82
N ASP A 544 19.25 -19.04 1.67
CA ASP A 544 18.49 -20.23 1.26
C ASP A 544 17.01 -20.11 1.65
N SER A 545 16.16 -20.89 0.98
CA SER A 545 14.72 -20.88 1.24
C SER A 545 14.36 -21.46 2.61
N ILE A 546 13.33 -20.92 3.26
CA ILE A 546 12.72 -21.50 4.47
C ILE A 546 11.81 -22.66 4.05
N LYS A 547 12.36 -23.88 4.08
CA LYS A 547 11.70 -25.10 3.55
C LYS A 547 10.38 -25.46 4.26
N GLU A 548 10.23 -25.07 5.51
CA GLU A 548 9.08 -25.41 6.36
C GLU A 548 7.87 -24.48 6.16
N TRP A 549 8.02 -23.41 5.37
CA TRP A 549 7.01 -22.36 5.24
C TRP A 549 5.72 -22.86 4.59
N ARG A 550 4.58 -22.70 5.27
CA ARG A 550 3.24 -23.07 4.79
C ARG A 550 2.41 -21.84 4.46
N GLY A 551 2.95 -20.96 3.62
CA GLY A 551 2.28 -19.72 3.21
C GLY A 551 0.93 -19.92 2.50
N PRO A 552 0.20 -18.80 2.28
CA PRO A 552 -1.18 -18.81 1.75
C PRO A 552 -1.28 -19.31 0.31
N THR A 553 -0.16 -19.37 -0.41
CA THR A 553 -0.08 -19.82 -1.82
C THR A 553 0.60 -21.18 -1.98
N ARG A 554 0.73 -21.97 -0.90
CA ARG A 554 1.43 -23.26 -0.91
C ARG A 554 0.93 -24.28 -1.92
N ASN A 555 -0.36 -24.20 -2.30
CA ASN A 555 -0.94 -24.95 -3.40
C ASN A 555 -2.23 -24.28 -3.88
N PHE A 556 -2.78 -24.78 -5.00
CA PHE A 556 -3.98 -24.22 -5.64
C PHE A 556 -5.17 -24.02 -4.70
N PHE A 557 -5.44 -24.99 -3.82
CA PHE A 557 -6.56 -24.89 -2.88
C PHE A 557 -6.38 -23.70 -1.92
N TRP A 558 -5.18 -23.53 -1.38
CA TRP A 558 -4.88 -22.39 -0.50
C TRP A 558 -4.81 -21.07 -1.26
N SER A 559 -4.29 -21.06 -2.49
CA SER A 559 -4.35 -19.88 -3.37
C SER A 559 -5.80 -19.44 -3.63
N PHE A 560 -6.72 -20.38 -3.79
CA PHE A 560 -8.15 -20.08 -3.96
C PHE A 560 -8.77 -19.51 -2.68
N LEU A 561 -8.52 -20.14 -1.52
CA LEU A 561 -8.99 -19.59 -0.24
C LEU A 561 -8.39 -18.22 0.05
N ASN A 562 -7.13 -18.01 -0.35
CA ASN A 562 -6.44 -16.74 -0.23
C ASN A 562 -7.15 -15.63 -1.00
N LEU A 563 -7.47 -15.90 -2.26
CA LEU A 563 -8.23 -14.98 -3.12
C LEU A 563 -9.59 -14.58 -2.51
N LEU A 564 -10.30 -15.52 -1.88
CA LEU A 564 -11.60 -15.26 -1.27
C LEU A 564 -11.51 -14.56 0.09
N SER A 565 -10.37 -14.70 0.78
CA SER A 565 -10.19 -14.21 2.14
C SER A 565 -10.37 -12.69 2.24
N TYR A 566 -9.80 -11.92 1.30
CA TYR A 566 -9.90 -10.46 1.31
C TYR A 566 -11.35 -9.95 1.08
N PRO A 567 -12.11 -10.41 0.06
CA PRO A 567 -13.51 -10.04 -0.07
C PRO A 567 -14.37 -10.47 1.12
N VAL A 568 -14.17 -11.69 1.64
CA VAL A 568 -14.91 -12.16 2.82
C VAL A 568 -14.59 -11.29 4.03
N TYR A 569 -13.32 -10.94 4.23
CA TYR A 569 -12.91 -10.06 5.32
C TYR A 569 -13.45 -8.63 5.13
N LYS A 570 -13.39 -8.07 3.92
CA LYS A 570 -13.80 -6.69 3.65
C LYS A 570 -15.32 -6.49 3.69
N PHE A 571 -16.08 -7.42 3.11
CA PHE A 571 -17.52 -7.25 2.88
C PHE A 571 -18.41 -8.05 3.83
N ILE A 572 -17.95 -9.20 4.32
CA ILE A 572 -18.82 -10.19 5.00
C ILE A 572 -18.48 -10.34 6.49
N SER A 573 -17.29 -9.91 6.92
CA SER A 573 -16.79 -10.14 8.29
C SER A 573 -17.48 -9.34 9.39
N GLY A 574 -18.34 -8.38 9.06
CA GLY A 574 -18.86 -7.41 10.04
C GLY A 574 -17.75 -6.54 10.63
N ARG A 575 -16.88 -5.99 9.76
CA ARG A 575 -15.69 -5.20 10.14
C ARG A 575 -14.72 -5.95 11.05
N GLY A 576 -14.47 -7.23 10.76
CA GLY A 576 -13.54 -8.12 11.48
C GLY A 576 -14.18 -8.97 12.57
N LEU A 577 -15.43 -8.71 12.96
CA LEU A 577 -16.13 -9.39 14.06
C LEU A 577 -16.18 -10.93 13.92
N LEU A 578 -16.30 -11.46 12.70
CA LEU A 578 -16.34 -12.90 12.46
C LEU A 578 -14.98 -13.60 12.58
N PHE A 579 -13.89 -12.83 12.64
CA PHE A 579 -12.50 -13.30 12.67
C PHE A 579 -11.83 -12.85 13.98
N LEU A 580 -12.52 -12.99 15.11
CA LEU A 580 -11.89 -12.71 16.41
C LEU A 580 -11.07 -13.92 16.88
N PRO A 581 -9.80 -13.73 17.29
CA PRO A 581 -8.94 -14.81 17.77
C PRO A 581 -9.47 -15.37 19.10
N PRO A 582 -8.93 -16.51 19.58
CA PRO A 582 -9.23 -17.03 20.91
C PRO A 582 -8.62 -16.16 22.03
N MET A 583 -9.11 -14.92 22.15
CA MET A 583 -8.66 -13.92 23.12
C MET A 583 -8.77 -14.40 24.56
N ASP A 584 -7.80 -14.03 25.41
CA ASP A 584 -7.87 -14.19 26.86
C ASP A 584 -8.90 -13.21 27.45
N THR A 585 -10.16 -13.64 27.42
CA THR A 585 -11.29 -12.80 27.86
C THR A 585 -11.31 -12.47 29.36
N LYS A 586 -10.40 -13.06 30.16
CA LYS A 586 -10.26 -12.68 31.57
C LYS A 586 -9.55 -11.34 31.70
N VAL A 587 -8.54 -11.11 30.85
CA VAL A 587 -7.76 -9.87 30.82
C VAL A 587 -8.38 -8.87 29.85
N PHE A 588 -8.83 -9.35 28.68
CA PHE A 588 -9.42 -8.55 27.61
C PHE A 588 -10.91 -8.90 27.44
N PRO A 589 -11.81 -8.44 28.32
CA PRO A 589 -13.22 -8.78 28.22
C PRO A 589 -13.87 -8.13 27.00
N TYR A 590 -14.93 -8.74 26.46
CA TYR A 590 -15.68 -8.16 25.35
C TYR A 590 -16.32 -6.82 25.74
N LYS A 591 -16.17 -5.78 24.90
CA LYS A 591 -16.94 -4.53 25.01
C LYS A 591 -18.43 -4.80 24.88
N THR A 592 -18.79 -5.64 23.91
CA THR A 592 -20.16 -6.15 23.72
C THR A 592 -20.12 -7.67 23.63
N LYS A 593 -20.79 -8.33 24.56
CA LYS A 593 -20.78 -9.80 24.62
C LYS A 593 -21.43 -10.39 23.36
N PRO A 594 -20.73 -11.25 22.60
CA PRO A 594 -21.32 -11.90 21.44
C PRO A 594 -22.40 -12.89 21.89
N ASN A 595 -23.51 -12.94 21.14
CA ASN A 595 -24.55 -13.94 21.36
C ASN A 595 -24.04 -15.36 21.02
N PHE A 596 -24.83 -16.38 21.36
CA PHE A 596 -24.43 -17.77 21.19
C PHE A 596 -24.12 -18.15 19.72
N LEU A 597 -24.95 -17.71 18.78
CA LEU A 597 -24.76 -17.98 17.35
C LEU A 597 -23.44 -17.37 16.85
N LEU A 598 -23.17 -16.12 17.21
CA LEU A 598 -21.96 -15.42 16.82
C LEU A 598 -20.71 -16.11 17.39
N LYS A 599 -20.74 -16.54 18.66
CA LYS A 599 -19.64 -17.33 19.25
C LYS A 599 -19.39 -18.64 18.51
N LEU A 600 -20.46 -19.30 18.06
CA LEU A 600 -20.35 -20.54 17.30
C LEU A 600 -19.71 -20.29 15.94
N VAL A 601 -20.10 -19.23 15.23
CA VAL A 601 -19.49 -18.85 13.94
C VAL A 601 -18.01 -18.48 14.12
N ILE A 602 -17.67 -17.65 15.11
CA ILE A 602 -16.27 -17.30 15.43
C ILE A 602 -15.46 -18.56 15.74
N GLY A 603 -16.02 -19.47 16.56
CA GLY A 603 -15.37 -20.73 16.90
C GLY A 603 -15.14 -21.65 15.70
N LEU A 604 -16.09 -21.70 14.77
CA LEU A 604 -15.95 -22.43 13.51
C LEU A 604 -14.87 -21.81 12.62
N ASN A 605 -14.89 -20.49 12.44
CA ASN A 605 -13.90 -19.76 11.66
C ASN A 605 -12.49 -20.01 12.20
N ASN A 606 -12.29 -19.89 13.52
CA ASN A 606 -11.00 -20.15 14.16
C ASN A 606 -10.46 -21.56 13.90
N ARG A 607 -11.33 -22.57 13.76
CA ARG A 607 -10.91 -23.93 13.35
C ARG A 607 -10.56 -23.99 11.86
N ILE A 608 -11.35 -23.35 11.00
CA ILE A 608 -11.13 -23.34 9.54
C ILE A 608 -9.78 -22.67 9.22
N ILE A 609 -9.45 -21.56 9.88
CA ILE A 609 -8.22 -20.80 9.62
C ILE A 609 -7.00 -21.28 10.43
N GLY A 610 -7.18 -22.29 11.30
CA GLY A 610 -6.05 -22.95 12.00
C GLY A 610 -5.59 -22.31 13.31
N LEU A 611 -6.46 -21.52 13.97
CA LEU A 611 -6.20 -20.94 15.30
C LEU A 611 -6.64 -21.84 16.47
N LYS A 612 -7.38 -22.94 16.21
CA LYS A 612 -7.83 -23.91 17.24
C LYS A 612 -7.67 -25.37 16.81
#